data_AF-A0A4U6XMG9-F1
#
_entry.id   AF-A0A4U6XMG9-F1
#
_cell.length_a   1.000
_cell.length_b   1.000
_cell.length_c   1.000
_cell.angle_alpha   90.00
_cell.angle_beta   90.00
_cell.angle_gamma   90.00
#
_symmetry.space_group_name_H-M   'P 1'
#
loop_
_entity.id
_entity.type
_entity.pdbx_description
1 polymer ?
#
loop_
_entity_poly.entity_id
_entity_poly.type
_entity_poly.pdbx_seq_one_letter_code
_entity_poly.pdbx_strand_id
1 'polypeptide(L)'
;MENPTSELDNLSAILEWRCKEIWGIHEQGRRDEADAMAQKLLMEPRLSSLHQACMHLLLAASPHDYVHHAKEAVRLYSEVLQEFEHTPQQQANVEKMLDAAKSALREARRDQSAYDREVNKLISAGGKSMTDLHNGQLEALQRSKEQTQEEVGNDDLVSAAAPQSSRSAPTTAGVSRSTAAGRSQSTALTAMDDDTQPLPEIFR
;
A
#
# COMPACT_ATOMS: atom_id res chain seq x y z
N MET A 1 11.57 39.12 17.09
CA MET A 1 12.05 38.65 15.77
C MET A 1 12.21 37.16 15.92
N GLU A 2 11.24 36.39 15.45
CA GLU A 2 11.32 34.93 15.44
C GLU A 2 12.28 34.52 14.32
N ASN A 3 13.18 33.59 14.61
CA ASN A 3 14.21 33.15 13.67
C ASN A 3 13.57 32.16 12.69
N PRO A 4 13.41 32.50 11.39
CA PRO A 4 12.74 31.63 10.42
C PRO A 4 13.43 30.29 10.21
N THR A 5 14.70 30.16 10.61
CA THR A 5 15.45 28.89 10.58
C THR A 5 14.86 27.85 11.52
N SER A 6 14.33 28.26 12.68
CA SER A 6 13.79 27.32 13.66
C SER A 6 12.54 26.59 13.16
N GLU A 7 11.72 27.21 12.31
CA GLU A 7 10.49 26.61 11.81
C GLU A 7 10.76 25.50 10.76
N LEU A 8 11.77 25.72 9.91
CA LEU A 8 12.24 24.73 8.94
C LEU A 8 12.80 23.48 9.63
N ASP A 9 13.60 23.68 10.68
CA ASP A 9 14.18 22.57 11.45
C ASP A 9 13.09 21.77 12.17
N ASN A 10 12.10 22.46 12.74
CA ASN A 10 10.94 21.81 13.38
C ASN A 10 10.12 20.98 12.38
N LEU A 11 9.88 21.49 11.17
CA LEU A 11 9.16 20.74 10.14
C LEU A 11 9.92 19.48 9.73
N SER A 12 11.24 19.59 9.52
CA SER A 12 12.08 18.44 9.16
C SER A 12 12.02 17.35 10.23
N ALA A 13 12.13 17.73 11.51
CA ALA A 13 12.05 16.78 12.63
C ALA A 13 10.68 16.09 12.73
N ILE A 14 9.58 16.82 12.46
CA ILE A 14 8.23 16.24 12.43
C ILE A 14 8.10 15.21 11.30
N LEU A 15 8.62 15.54 10.11
CA LEU A 15 8.56 14.62 8.96
C LEU A 15 9.41 13.38 9.20
N GLU A 16 10.60 13.53 9.78
CA GLU A 16 11.45 12.41 10.17
C GLU A 16 10.75 11.51 11.19
N TRP A 17 10.11 12.10 12.20
CA TRP A 17 9.34 11.36 13.21
C TRP A 17 8.19 10.57 12.57
N ARG A 18 7.44 11.19 11.64
CA ARG A 18 6.36 10.50 10.90
C ARG A 18 6.90 9.34 10.06
N CYS A 19 8.03 9.52 9.37
CA CYS A 19 8.67 8.42 8.64
C CYS A 19 8.99 7.26 9.57
N LYS A 20 9.60 7.53 10.73
CA LYS A 20 9.93 6.51 11.74
C LYS A 20 8.68 5.81 12.28
N GLU A 21 7.61 6.55 12.57
CA GLU A 21 6.33 6.01 13.03
C GLU A 21 5.74 5.02 12.01
N ILE A 22 5.72 5.40 10.72
CA ILE A 22 5.18 4.57 9.64
C ILE A 22 5.97 3.26 9.50
N TRP A 23 7.30 3.32 9.58
CA TRP A 23 8.13 2.11 9.58
C TRP A 23 7.86 1.23 10.80
N GLY A 24 7.69 1.81 11.98
CA GLY A 24 7.33 1.06 13.18
C GLY A 24 5.98 0.34 13.05
N ILE A 25 4.99 0.96 12.40
CA ILE A 25 3.69 0.33 12.10
C ILE A 25 3.87 -0.83 11.10
N HIS A 26 4.71 -0.63 10.08
CA HIS A 26 5.04 -1.66 9.10
C HIS A 26 5.70 -2.88 9.76
N GLU A 27 6.68 -2.67 10.64
CA GLU A 27 7.37 -3.73 11.40
C GLU A 27 6.43 -4.50 12.35
N GLN A 28 5.36 -3.86 12.83
CA GLN A 28 4.32 -4.53 13.62
C GLN A 28 3.39 -5.42 12.77
N GLY A 29 3.63 -5.54 11.46
CA GLY A 29 2.82 -6.32 10.52
C GLY A 29 1.54 -5.62 10.08
N ARG A 30 1.31 -4.36 10.49
CA ARG A 30 0.14 -3.54 10.10
C ARG A 30 0.38 -2.89 8.73
N ARG A 31 0.61 -3.72 7.71
CA ARG A 31 1.08 -3.29 6.38
C ARG A 31 0.11 -2.32 5.69
N ASP A 32 -1.18 -2.64 5.64
CA ASP A 32 -2.17 -1.79 4.95
C ASP A 32 -2.24 -0.37 5.53
N GLU A 33 -2.08 -0.24 6.85
CA GLU A 33 -2.07 1.05 7.53
C GLU A 33 -0.78 1.81 7.27
N ALA A 34 0.37 1.14 7.32
CA ALA A 34 1.64 1.74 6.97
C ALA A 34 1.65 2.22 5.52
N ASP A 35 1.12 1.44 4.58
CA ASP A 35 1.01 1.79 3.17
C ASP A 35 0.13 3.03 2.98
N ALA A 36 -1.05 3.06 3.61
CA ALA A 36 -1.95 4.21 3.55
C ALA A 36 -1.29 5.49 4.11
N MET A 37 -0.56 5.37 5.22
CA MET A 37 0.16 6.51 5.80
C MET A 37 1.35 6.95 4.94
N ALA A 38 2.09 6.01 4.35
CA ALA A 38 3.21 6.31 3.45
C ALA A 38 2.74 7.04 2.19
N GLN A 39 1.64 6.58 1.57
CA GLN A 39 1.02 7.27 0.43
C GLN A 39 0.58 8.68 0.80
N LYS A 40 -0.07 8.84 1.97
CA LYS A 40 -0.46 10.17 2.45
C LYS A 40 0.74 11.08 2.67
N LEU A 41 1.83 10.56 3.24
CA LEU A 41 3.05 11.34 3.49
C LEU A 41 3.72 11.77 2.19
N LEU A 42 3.71 10.93 1.14
CA LEU A 42 4.23 11.29 -0.19
C LEU A 42 3.49 12.46 -0.85
N MET A 43 2.25 12.75 -0.43
CA MET A 43 1.48 13.90 -0.91
C MET A 43 1.83 15.20 -0.18
N GLU A 44 2.58 15.14 0.92
CA GLU A 44 2.93 16.32 1.70
C GLU A 44 3.92 17.21 0.91
N PRO A 45 3.60 18.50 0.73
CA PRO A 45 4.52 19.40 0.06
C PRO A 45 5.80 19.55 0.90
N ARG A 46 6.94 19.65 0.21
CA ARG A 46 8.27 19.82 0.84
C ARG A 46 8.79 18.59 1.59
N LEU A 47 8.25 17.40 1.34
CA LEU A 47 8.89 16.17 1.77
C LEU A 47 10.27 16.06 1.10
N SER A 48 11.35 15.89 1.88
CA SER A 48 12.70 15.78 1.33
C SER A 48 12.85 14.54 0.46
N SER A 49 13.77 14.57 -0.51
CA SER A 49 14.04 13.42 -1.40
C SER A 49 14.41 12.16 -0.61
N LEU A 50 15.10 12.31 0.53
CA LEU A 50 15.43 11.20 1.43
C LEU A 50 14.16 10.58 2.05
N HIS A 51 13.25 11.39 2.58
CA HIS A 51 12.00 10.90 3.15
C HIS A 51 11.08 10.31 2.05
N GLN A 52 11.04 10.90 0.85
CA GLN A 52 10.33 10.33 -0.29
C GLN A 52 10.89 8.95 -0.68
N ALA A 53 12.22 8.81 -0.78
CA ALA A 53 12.88 7.54 -1.08
C ALA A 53 12.54 6.47 -0.04
N CYS A 54 12.49 6.88 1.23
CA CYS A 54 12.14 6.05 2.37
C CYS A 54 10.70 5.52 2.28
N MET A 55 9.72 6.38 1.97
CA MET A 55 8.33 5.96 1.79
C MET A 55 8.12 5.09 0.55
N HIS A 56 8.80 5.40 -0.55
CA HIS A 56 8.77 4.54 -1.74
C HIS A 56 9.40 3.17 -1.49
N LEU A 57 10.46 3.08 -0.68
CA LEU A 57 11.03 1.80 -0.31
C LEU A 57 10.07 0.95 0.53
N LEU A 58 9.35 1.58 1.46
CA LEU A 58 8.32 0.90 2.24
C LEU A 58 7.20 0.37 1.33
N LEU A 59 6.69 1.21 0.43
CA LEU A 59 5.64 0.83 -0.52
C LEU A 59 6.10 -0.20 -1.57
N ALA A 60 7.41 -0.39 -1.76
CA ALA A 60 7.94 -1.46 -2.60
C ALA A 60 7.67 -2.87 -2.03
N ALA A 61 7.29 -2.98 -0.76
CA ALA A 61 6.82 -4.23 -0.14
C ALA A 61 5.29 -4.41 -0.21
N SER A 62 4.56 -3.39 -0.69
CA SER A 62 3.11 -3.45 -0.88
C SER A 62 2.73 -4.35 -2.05
N PRO A 63 1.56 -4.99 -2.09
CA PRO A 63 1.11 -5.72 -3.29
C PRO A 63 0.76 -4.81 -4.48
N HIS A 64 0.62 -3.49 -4.27
CA HIS A 64 0.20 -2.54 -5.31
C HIS A 64 1.38 -1.73 -5.84
N ASP A 65 1.54 -1.68 -7.17
CA ASP A 65 2.54 -0.84 -7.88
C ASP A 65 3.99 -0.95 -7.34
N TYR A 66 4.34 -2.07 -6.70
CA TYR A 66 5.63 -2.29 -6.02
C TYR A 66 6.85 -2.10 -6.93
N VAL A 67 6.73 -2.45 -8.22
CA VAL A 67 7.80 -2.21 -9.21
C VAL A 67 8.05 -0.71 -9.41
N HIS A 68 6.99 0.11 -9.45
CA HIS A 68 7.13 1.56 -9.61
C HIS A 68 7.78 2.16 -8.37
N HIS A 69 7.28 1.82 -7.19
CA HIS A 69 7.84 2.31 -5.92
C HIS A 69 9.30 1.89 -5.72
N ALA A 70 9.68 0.65 -6.05
CA ALA A 70 11.07 0.22 -5.98
C ALA A 70 11.98 1.02 -6.94
N LYS A 71 11.50 1.38 -8.14
CA LYS A 71 12.25 2.23 -9.09
C LYS A 71 12.46 3.63 -8.53
N GLU A 72 11.41 4.24 -8.00
CA GLU A 72 11.48 5.60 -7.43
C GLU A 72 12.41 5.65 -6.21
N ALA A 73 12.37 4.63 -5.34
CA ALA A 73 13.30 4.52 -4.22
C ALA A 73 14.77 4.49 -4.70
N VAL A 74 15.09 3.67 -5.71
CA VAL A 74 16.45 3.61 -6.28
C VAL A 74 16.86 4.95 -6.89
N ARG A 75 15.97 5.60 -7.64
CA ARG A 75 16.22 6.91 -8.26
C ARG A 75 16.54 7.95 -7.19
N LEU A 76 15.67 8.12 -6.20
CA LEU A 76 15.79 9.14 -5.17
C LEU A 76 16.99 8.92 -4.24
N TYR A 77 17.29 7.68 -3.82
CA TYR A 77 18.51 7.42 -3.03
C TYR A 77 19.79 7.70 -3.83
N SER A 78 19.77 7.45 -5.15
CA SER A 78 20.91 7.80 -6.01
C SER A 78 21.08 9.31 -6.14
N GLU A 79 19.98 10.07 -6.25
CA GLU A 79 20.00 11.54 -6.24
C GLU A 79 20.52 12.09 -4.91
N VAL A 80 20.03 11.56 -3.78
CA VAL A 80 20.49 11.97 -2.45
C VAL A 80 22.00 11.78 -2.29
N LEU A 81 22.58 10.69 -2.79
CA LEU A 81 24.04 10.48 -2.76
C LEU A 81 24.83 11.48 -3.62
N GLN A 82 24.21 12.02 -4.67
CA GLN A 82 24.88 12.93 -5.61
C GLN A 82 24.75 14.40 -5.21
N GLU A 83 23.61 14.80 -4.63
CA GLU A 83 23.26 16.20 -4.42
C GLU A 83 23.77 16.80 -3.09
N PHE A 84 24.02 15.97 -2.08
CA PHE A 84 24.33 16.45 -0.73
C PHE A 84 25.74 16.03 -0.29
N GLU A 85 26.43 16.94 0.41
CA GLU A 85 27.63 16.58 1.15
C GLU A 85 27.23 15.77 2.38
N HIS A 86 27.61 14.49 2.38
CA HIS A 86 27.33 13.58 3.48
C HIS A 86 28.54 13.44 4.38
N THR A 87 28.31 13.35 5.69
CA THR A 87 29.31 12.74 6.57
C THR A 87 29.52 11.28 6.16
N PRO A 88 30.71 10.67 6.41
CA PRO A 88 30.96 9.27 6.06
C PRO A 88 29.90 8.31 6.59
N GLN A 89 29.36 8.57 7.79
CA GLN A 89 28.29 7.77 8.38
C GLN A 89 26.96 7.92 7.60
N GLN A 90 26.55 9.14 7.28
CA GLN A 90 25.34 9.39 6.50
C GLN A 90 25.45 8.75 5.11
N GLN A 91 26.62 8.87 4.47
CA GLN A 91 26.86 8.25 3.17
C GLN A 91 26.68 6.72 3.25
N ALA A 92 27.34 6.06 4.20
CA ALA A 92 27.21 4.62 4.39
C ALA A 92 25.76 4.17 4.63
N ASN A 93 25.01 4.98 5.38
CA ASN A 93 23.60 4.71 5.65
C ASN A 93 22.74 4.84 4.37
N VAL A 94 22.94 5.89 3.57
CA VAL A 94 22.22 6.09 2.31
C VAL A 94 22.60 5.01 1.29
N GLU A 95 23.87 4.61 1.22
CA GLU A 95 24.33 3.50 0.37
C GLU A 95 23.66 2.17 0.77
N LYS A 96 23.57 1.87 2.06
CA LYS A 96 22.82 0.70 2.56
C LYS A 96 21.35 0.73 2.12
N MET A 97 20.70 1.89 2.21
CA MET A 97 19.32 2.06 1.76
C MET A 97 19.16 1.91 0.24
N LEU A 98 20.11 2.45 -0.53
CA LEU A 98 20.15 2.28 -1.98
C LEU A 98 20.29 0.80 -2.37
N ASP A 99 21.12 0.05 -1.66
CA ASP A 99 21.29 -1.39 -1.90
C ASP A 99 20.04 -2.19 -1.55
N ALA A 100 19.36 -1.83 -0.45
CA ALA A 100 18.03 -2.38 -0.12
C ALA A 100 17.02 -2.09 -1.23
N ALA A 101 16.93 -0.85 -1.72
CA ALA A 101 16.05 -0.46 -2.81
C ALA A 101 16.36 -1.19 -4.12
N LYS A 102 17.65 -1.37 -4.47
CA LYS A 102 18.07 -2.17 -5.62
C LYS A 102 17.68 -3.64 -5.46
N SER A 103 17.73 -4.16 -4.24
CA SER A 103 17.29 -5.53 -3.95
C SER A 103 15.80 -5.68 -4.16
N ALA A 104 14.99 -4.80 -3.55
CA ALA A 104 13.55 -4.76 -3.74
C ALA A 104 13.18 -4.62 -5.22
N LEU A 105 13.89 -3.79 -6.00
CA LEU A 105 13.64 -3.65 -7.44
C LEU A 105 13.96 -4.93 -8.23
N ARG A 106 15.02 -5.66 -7.87
CA ARG A 106 15.34 -6.95 -8.52
C ARG A 106 14.27 -7.99 -8.23
N GLU A 107 13.82 -8.08 -6.98
CA GLU A 107 12.74 -8.96 -6.56
C GLU A 107 11.44 -8.61 -7.27
N ALA A 108 11.06 -7.33 -7.24
CA ALA A 108 9.87 -6.83 -7.90
C ALA A 108 9.81 -7.18 -9.40
N ARG A 109 10.95 -7.08 -10.09
CA ARG A 109 11.06 -7.45 -11.51
C ARG A 109 10.97 -8.96 -11.75
N ARG A 110 11.49 -9.77 -10.82
CA ARG A 110 11.39 -11.24 -10.91
C ARG A 110 9.93 -11.67 -10.77
N ASP A 111 9.21 -11.09 -9.83
CA ASP A 111 7.80 -11.37 -9.58
C ASP A 111 6.93 -10.94 -10.75
N GLN A 112 7.13 -9.72 -11.26
CA GLN A 112 6.46 -9.25 -12.48
C GLN A 112 6.72 -10.20 -13.67
N SER A 113 7.98 -10.62 -13.87
CA SER A 113 8.32 -11.56 -14.95
C SER A 113 7.76 -12.97 -14.74
N ALA A 114 7.55 -13.41 -13.50
CA ALA A 114 6.90 -14.68 -13.18
C ALA A 114 5.41 -14.61 -13.51
N TYR A 115 4.76 -13.52 -13.10
CA TYR A 115 3.35 -13.26 -13.42
C TYR A 115 3.11 -13.16 -14.93
N ASP A 116 3.94 -12.40 -15.64
CA ASP A 116 3.85 -12.25 -17.10
C ASP A 116 3.99 -13.59 -17.83
N ARG A 117 4.88 -14.47 -17.33
CA ARG A 117 5.03 -15.83 -17.89
C ARG A 117 3.79 -16.69 -17.66
N GLU A 118 3.20 -16.62 -16.48
CA GLU A 118 1.98 -17.39 -16.17
C GLU A 118 0.79 -16.87 -16.99
N VAL A 119 0.62 -15.55 -17.11
CA VAL A 119 -0.40 -14.93 -17.97
C VAL A 119 -0.21 -15.35 -19.43
N ASN A 120 1.01 -15.26 -19.97
CA ASN A 120 1.30 -15.68 -21.34
C ASN A 120 1.05 -17.18 -21.57
N LYS A 121 1.34 -18.01 -20.58
CA LYS A 121 1.06 -19.45 -20.61
C LYS A 121 -0.44 -19.72 -20.64
N LEU A 122 -1.23 -19.02 -19.83
CA LEU A 122 -2.71 -19.15 -19.83
C LEU A 122 -3.32 -18.70 -21.15
N ILE A 123 -2.83 -17.59 -21.73
CA ILE A 123 -3.26 -17.10 -23.04
C ILE A 123 -2.93 -18.13 -24.14
N SER A 124 -1.68 -18.64 -24.15
CA SER A 124 -1.22 -19.58 -25.17
C SER A 124 -1.88 -20.96 -25.06
N ALA A 125 -2.07 -21.48 -23.84
CA ALA A 125 -2.69 -22.78 -23.61
C ALA A 125 -4.22 -22.74 -23.78
N GLY A 126 -4.86 -21.62 -23.43
CA GLY A 126 -6.31 -21.45 -23.56
C GLY A 126 -6.77 -21.18 -24.99
N GLY A 127 -5.86 -20.88 -25.93
CA GLY A 127 -6.19 -20.43 -27.28
C GLY A 127 -7.01 -19.14 -27.34
N LYS A 128 -7.20 -18.49 -26.18
CA LYS A 128 -7.96 -17.27 -25.98
C LYS A 128 -6.98 -16.12 -25.91
N SER A 129 -7.11 -15.19 -26.84
CA SER A 129 -6.42 -13.91 -26.83
C SER A 129 -6.72 -13.14 -25.54
N MET A 130 -5.84 -12.22 -25.15
CA MET A 130 -6.13 -11.23 -24.10
C MET A 130 -7.43 -10.47 -24.40
N THR A 131 -7.71 -10.24 -25.69
CA THR A 131 -8.98 -9.66 -26.17
C THR A 131 -10.18 -10.55 -25.85
N ASP A 132 -10.04 -11.88 -25.93
CA ASP A 132 -11.12 -12.83 -25.65
C ASP A 132 -11.43 -12.90 -24.16
N LEU A 133 -10.41 -12.75 -23.31
CA LEU A 133 -10.57 -12.61 -21.85
C LEU A 133 -11.31 -11.32 -21.50
N HIS A 134 -10.91 -10.21 -22.09
CA HIS A 134 -11.54 -8.91 -21.87
C HIS A 134 -13.00 -8.88 -22.37
N ASN A 135 -13.26 -9.44 -23.56
CA ASN A 135 -14.61 -9.57 -24.09
C ASN A 135 -15.48 -10.48 -23.21
N GLY A 136 -14.91 -11.58 -22.71
CA GLY A 136 -15.62 -12.47 -21.77
C GLY A 136 -16.04 -11.78 -20.47
N GLN A 137 -15.20 -10.89 -19.93
CA GLN A 137 -15.55 -10.08 -18.74
C GLN A 137 -16.65 -9.07 -19.05
N LEU A 138 -16.59 -8.39 -20.21
CA LEU A 138 -17.62 -7.47 -20.67
C LEU A 138 -18.98 -8.16 -20.84
N GLU A 139 -19.00 -9.33 -21.50
CA GLU A 139 -20.22 -10.12 -21.68
C GLU A 139 -20.80 -10.59 -20.35
N ALA A 140 -19.97 -11.03 -19.40
CA ALA A 140 -20.42 -11.46 -18.08
C ALA A 140 -21.04 -10.30 -17.27
N LEU A 141 -20.43 -9.12 -17.34
CA LEU A 141 -20.91 -7.91 -16.67
C LEU A 141 -22.22 -7.41 -17.30
N GLN A 142 -22.35 -7.52 -18.63
CA GLN A 142 -23.59 -7.20 -19.34
C GLN A 142 -24.72 -8.17 -18.97
N ARG A 143 -24.46 -9.48 -18.94
CA ARG A 143 -25.42 -10.51 -18.47
C ARG A 143 -25.89 -10.27 -17.04
N SER A 144 -24.98 -9.89 -16.14
CA SER A 144 -25.34 -9.57 -14.76
C SER A 144 -26.29 -8.37 -14.67
N LYS A 145 -26.06 -7.31 -15.47
CA LYS A 145 -26.96 -6.15 -15.53
C LYS A 145 -28.35 -6.51 -16.05
N GLU A 146 -28.43 -7.33 -17.09
CA GLU A 146 -29.71 -7.79 -17.66
C GLU A 146 -30.53 -8.60 -16.63
N GLN A 147 -29.90 -9.50 -15.88
CA GLN A 147 -30.58 -10.26 -14.81
C GLN A 147 -31.09 -9.37 -13.67
N THR A 148 -30.35 -8.31 -13.32
CA THR A 148 -30.75 -7.41 -12.23
C THR A 148 -31.91 -6.49 -12.65
N GLN A 149 -32.06 -6.24 -13.95
CA GLN A 149 -33.10 -5.36 -14.48
C GLN A 149 -34.46 -6.08 -14.61
N GLU A 150 -34.48 -7.41 -14.75
CA GLU A 150 -35.72 -8.19 -14.78
C GLU A 150 -36.36 -8.40 -13.39
N GLU A 151 -35.58 -8.33 -12.29
CA GLU A 151 -36.14 -8.48 -10.93
C GLU A 151 -36.80 -7.20 -10.37
N VAL A 152 -36.54 -6.01 -10.92
CA VAL A 152 -37.10 -4.74 -10.42
C VAL A 152 -38.40 -4.34 -11.13
N GLY A 153 -38.83 -5.11 -12.13
CA GLY A 153 -40.00 -4.80 -12.96
C GLY A 153 -41.37 -5.23 -12.42
N ASN A 154 -41.46 -5.85 -11.24
CA ASN A 154 -42.70 -6.49 -10.78
C ASN A 154 -43.24 -6.04 -9.40
N ASP A 155 -42.72 -4.95 -8.82
CA ASP A 155 -43.33 -4.33 -7.63
C ASP A 155 -44.31 -3.23 -8.04
N ASP A 156 -45.47 -3.69 -8.49
CA ASP A 156 -46.68 -2.89 -8.60
C ASP A 156 -47.24 -2.65 -7.17
N LEU A 157 -47.32 -1.38 -6.80
CA LEU A 157 -48.35 -0.79 -5.91
C LEU A 157 -48.56 -1.39 -4.51
N VAL A 158 -47.89 -0.85 -3.48
CA VAL A 158 -48.55 -0.59 -2.17
C VAL A 158 -48.08 0.72 -1.52
N SER A 159 -48.94 1.73 -1.66
CA SER A 159 -49.41 2.70 -0.66
C SER A 159 -48.44 3.39 0.31
N ALA A 160 -48.44 4.71 0.15
CA ALA A 160 -48.24 5.78 1.12
C ALA A 160 -48.53 5.45 2.60
N ALA A 161 -47.56 5.76 3.46
CA ALA A 161 -47.81 6.35 4.79
C ALA A 161 -46.52 7.01 5.32
N ALA A 162 -46.55 8.34 5.45
CA ALA A 162 -45.70 9.06 6.41
C ALA A 162 -46.12 8.64 7.85
N PRO A 163 -45.22 8.61 8.85
CA PRO A 163 -45.00 9.86 9.61
C PRO A 163 -43.62 10.04 10.29
N GLN A 164 -43.30 11.31 10.51
CA GLN A 164 -42.77 11.93 11.73
C GLN A 164 -41.57 11.33 12.48
N SER A 165 -40.45 12.07 12.39
CA SER A 165 -39.74 12.72 13.51
C SER A 165 -39.96 12.15 14.92
N SER A 166 -38.94 11.44 15.43
CA SER A 166 -38.60 11.50 16.85
C SER A 166 -37.11 11.18 17.06
N ARG A 167 -36.39 12.24 17.44
CA ARG A 167 -35.12 12.21 18.19
C ARG A 167 -35.23 11.24 19.37
N SER A 168 -34.27 10.34 19.52
CA SER A 168 -33.91 9.75 20.81
C SER A 168 -32.47 9.23 20.74
N ALA A 169 -31.62 9.79 21.59
CA ALA A 169 -30.29 9.26 21.89
C ALA A 169 -30.43 8.04 22.82
N PRO A 170 -29.52 7.07 22.73
CA PRO A 170 -29.17 6.26 23.89
C PRO A 170 -27.65 6.31 24.15
N THR A 171 -27.32 6.85 25.31
CA THR A 171 -26.15 6.47 26.10
C THR A 171 -26.36 5.03 26.59
N THR A 172 -25.40 4.12 26.38
CA THR A 172 -25.08 3.02 27.31
C THR A 172 -23.81 2.30 26.90
N ALA A 173 -22.88 2.21 27.84
CA ALA A 173 -21.73 1.32 27.84
C ALA A 173 -22.17 -0.15 27.81
N GLY A 174 -21.39 -1.01 27.16
CA GLY A 174 -21.67 -2.44 27.11
C GLY A 174 -20.56 -3.24 26.45
N VAL A 175 -19.67 -3.76 27.28
CA VAL A 175 -18.66 -4.79 27.00
C VAL A 175 -19.26 -5.96 26.22
N SER A 176 -18.57 -6.44 25.17
CA SER A 176 -18.77 -7.80 24.65
C SER A 176 -17.47 -8.35 24.08
N ARG A 177 -16.92 -9.31 24.84
CA ARG A 177 -15.79 -10.17 24.54
C ARG A 177 -16.35 -11.34 23.74
N SER A 178 -16.02 -11.43 22.46
CA SER A 178 -16.37 -12.59 21.63
C SER A 178 -15.11 -13.27 21.12
N THR A 179 -14.78 -14.37 21.79
CA THR A 179 -13.95 -15.46 21.27
C THR A 179 -14.74 -16.23 20.22
N ALA A 180 -14.28 -16.23 18.97
CA ALA A 180 -14.75 -17.18 17.96
C ALA A 180 -13.55 -17.73 17.20
N ALA A 181 -13.22 -18.98 17.51
CA ALA A 181 -12.29 -19.81 16.76
C ALA A 181 -12.92 -20.17 15.41
N GLY A 182 -12.50 -19.49 14.35
CA GLY A 182 -12.75 -19.86 12.96
C GLY A 182 -11.49 -20.47 12.36
N ARG A 183 -11.34 -21.79 12.48
CA ARG A 183 -10.24 -22.57 11.90
C ARG A 183 -10.50 -22.75 10.40
N SER A 184 -10.17 -21.73 9.61
CA SER A 184 -10.05 -21.87 8.16
C SER A 184 -8.73 -22.58 7.84
N GLN A 185 -8.84 -23.80 7.31
CA GLN A 185 -7.70 -24.51 6.74
C GLN A 185 -7.34 -23.85 5.41
N SER A 186 -6.49 -22.83 5.45
CA SER A 186 -5.77 -22.36 4.27
C SER A 186 -4.63 -23.33 3.98
N THR A 187 -4.70 -23.91 2.79
CA THR A 187 -3.63 -24.64 2.11
C THR A 187 -2.33 -23.85 2.12
N ALA A 188 -1.31 -24.48 2.72
CA ALA A 188 0.12 -24.23 2.66
C ALA A 188 0.57 -23.13 1.68
N LEU A 189 0.66 -21.90 2.20
CA LEU A 189 1.66 -20.94 1.75
C LEU A 189 2.97 -21.35 2.42
N THR A 190 3.92 -21.75 1.58
CA THR A 190 5.31 -22.00 1.90
C THR A 190 5.81 -20.90 2.83
N ALA A 191 6.32 -21.29 4.00
CA ALA A 191 7.07 -20.41 4.88
C ALA A 191 8.19 -19.78 4.05
N MET A 192 7.98 -18.54 3.63
CA MET A 192 9.07 -17.68 3.22
C MET A 192 9.73 -17.26 4.52
N ASP A 193 10.98 -17.68 4.67
CA ASP A 193 11.84 -17.27 5.77
C ASP A 193 11.67 -15.76 5.98
N ASP A 194 11.35 -15.41 7.23
CA ASP A 194 11.14 -14.05 7.72
C ASP A 194 12.48 -13.31 7.72
N ASP A 195 13.01 -13.04 6.53
CA ASP A 195 14.22 -12.26 6.26
C ASP A 195 13.90 -10.77 6.34
N THR A 196 13.09 -10.40 7.34
CA THR A 196 12.81 -9.01 7.70
C THR A 196 14.10 -8.43 8.28
N GLN A 197 14.96 -7.94 7.38
CA GLN A 197 16.19 -7.25 7.74
C GLN A 197 15.86 -6.14 8.76
N PRO A 198 16.51 -6.10 9.92
CA PRO A 198 16.24 -5.08 10.93
C PRO A 198 16.49 -3.69 10.34
N LEU A 199 15.65 -2.71 10.73
CA LEU A 199 15.77 -1.32 10.30
C LEU A 199 17.24 -0.85 10.36
N PRO A 200 17.72 -0.14 9.33
CA PRO A 200 19.03 0.50 9.38
C PRO A 200 19.09 1.44 10.59
N GLU A 201 20.26 1.50 11.24
CA GLU A 201 20.47 2.21 12.51
C GLU A 201 20.05 3.68 12.49
N ILE A 202 19.87 4.29 11.32
CA ILE A 202 19.34 5.67 11.18
C ILE A 202 17.91 5.83 11.66
N PHE A 203 17.15 4.74 11.72
CA PHE A 203 15.76 4.74 12.16
C PHE A 203 15.56 4.21 13.58
N ARG A 204 16.63 3.73 14.24
CA ARG A 204 16.64 3.45 15.68
C ARG A 204 16.95 4.72 16.47
#